data_AF-M2AKB6-F1
#
_entry.id   AF-M2AKB6-F1
#
_cell.length_a   1.000
_cell.length_b   1.000
_cell.length_c   1.000
_cell.angle_alpha   90.00
_cell.angle_beta   90.00
_cell.angle_gamma   90.00
#
_symmetry.space_group_name_H-M   'P 1'
#
loop_
_entity.id
_entity.type
_entity.pdbx_description
1 polymer ?
#
loop_
_entity_poly.entity_id
_entity_poly.type
_entity_poly.pdbx_seq_one_letter_code
_entity_poly.pdbx_strand_id
1 'polypeptide(L)'
;MWVSGVAEIHGRWIARGLRSMPVPAAAMTLGHVVLGCTIADLERTRRHERVHVRQYERWGPFFLPAYLGASLVLKLMGRDAYRGNPFEIEAYAVDDPSKRSF
;
A
#
# COMPACT_ATOMS: atom_id res chain seq x y z
N MET A 1 -7.02 -13.91 -7.21
CA MET A 1 -6.35 -15.12 -6.67
C MET A 1 -6.23 -15.02 -5.16
N TRP A 2 -6.29 -16.14 -4.45
CA TRP A 2 -6.02 -16.18 -3.01
C TRP A 2 -4.55 -16.55 -2.78
N VAL A 3 -3.82 -15.71 -2.05
CA VAL A 3 -2.39 -15.91 -1.79
C VAL A 3 -2.14 -15.65 -0.32
N SER A 4 -1.76 -16.69 0.44
CA SER A 4 -1.43 -16.60 1.86
C SER A 4 -2.45 -15.77 2.67
N GLY A 5 -3.74 -16.11 2.55
CA GLY A 5 -4.82 -15.44 3.30
C GLY A 5 -5.28 -14.08 2.77
N VAL A 6 -4.80 -13.63 1.61
CA VAL A 6 -5.18 -12.33 1.00
C VAL A 6 -5.76 -12.55 -0.39
N ALA A 7 -6.86 -11.86 -0.68
CA ALA A 7 -7.51 -11.86 -1.98
C ALA A 7 -6.88 -10.79 -2.88
N GLU A 8 -6.10 -11.23 -3.87
CA GLU A 8 -5.51 -10.37 -4.90
C GLU A 8 -6.46 -10.29 -6.10
N ILE A 9 -6.92 -9.09 -6.47
CA ILE A 9 -7.92 -8.85 -7.52
C ILE A 9 -7.37 -7.82 -8.52
N HIS A 10 -7.54 -8.07 -9.81
CA HIS A 10 -7.19 -7.12 -10.87
C HIS A 10 -8.30 -7.05 -11.92
N GLY A 11 -8.35 -5.96 -12.68
CA GLY A 11 -9.33 -5.79 -13.76
C GLY A 11 -9.31 -4.40 -14.36
N ARG A 12 -9.94 -4.22 -15.53
CA ARG A 12 -9.93 -2.94 -16.26
C ARG A 12 -10.49 -1.77 -15.45
N TRP A 13 -11.57 -2.01 -14.70
CA TRP A 13 -12.20 -0.99 -13.85
C TRP A 13 -11.36 -0.67 -12.61
N ILE A 14 -10.73 -1.68 -12.00
CA ILE A 14 -9.79 -1.51 -10.89
C ILE A 14 -8.59 -0.69 -11.35
N ALA A 15 -7.97 -1.07 -12.48
CA ALA A 15 -6.84 -0.35 -13.04
C ALA A 15 -7.18 1.11 -13.37
N ARG A 16 -8.37 1.38 -13.92
CA ARG A 16 -8.85 2.74 -14.15
C ARG A 16 -8.97 3.52 -12.84
N GLY A 17 -9.59 2.93 -11.81
CA GLY A 17 -9.72 3.56 -10.51
C GLY A 17 -8.37 3.90 -9.87
N LEU A 18 -7.44 2.94 -9.84
CA LEU A 18 -6.12 3.11 -9.24
C LEU A 18 -5.26 4.16 -9.96
N ARG A 19 -5.36 4.24 -11.30
CA ARG A 19 -4.63 5.23 -12.10
C ARG A 19 -5.21 6.64 -12.01
N SER A 20 -6.48 6.78 -11.64
CA SER A 20 -7.15 8.06 -11.47
C SER A 20 -7.00 8.68 -10.07
N MET A 21 -6.31 8.01 -9.15
CA MET A 21 -6.03 8.55 -7.82
C MET A 21 -5.06 9.74 -7.88
N PRO A 22 -5.12 10.67 -6.90
CA PRO A 22 -4.19 11.81 -6.84
C PRO A 22 -2.71 11.40 -6.90
N VAL A 23 -2.40 10.24 -6.32
CA VAL A 23 -1.13 9.53 -6.53
C VAL A 23 -1.48 8.21 -7.22
N PRO A 24 -1.16 8.06 -8.52
CA PRO A 24 -1.45 6.82 -9.25
C PRO A 24 -0.77 5.62 -8.59
N ALA A 25 -1.53 4.57 -8.33
CA ALA A 25 -1.00 3.37 -7.68
C ALA A 25 -1.02 2.14 -8.61
N ALA A 26 0.01 1.31 -8.50
CA ALA A 26 0.06 0.02 -9.20
C ALA A 26 -0.82 -1.03 -8.51
N ALA A 27 -0.89 -0.97 -7.17
CA ALA A 27 -1.76 -1.76 -6.33
C ALA A 27 -2.22 -0.95 -5.10
N MET A 28 -3.23 -1.44 -4.39
CA MET A 28 -3.74 -0.86 -3.14
C MET A 28 -4.33 -1.95 -2.25
N THR A 29 -3.97 -1.92 -0.97
CA THR A 29 -4.51 -2.80 0.06
C THR A 29 -5.74 -2.21 0.76
N LEU A 30 -6.77 -3.03 0.92
CA LEU A 30 -7.97 -2.78 1.71
C LEU A 30 -8.22 -3.99 2.61
N GLY A 31 -7.71 -3.96 3.85
CA GLY A 31 -7.74 -5.11 4.75
C GLY A 31 -6.99 -6.30 4.15
N HIS A 32 -7.70 -7.41 3.94
CA HIS A 32 -7.19 -8.63 3.30
C HIS A 32 -7.46 -8.70 1.79
N VAL A 33 -7.84 -7.58 1.16
CA VAL A 33 -8.03 -7.49 -0.29
C VAL A 33 -6.96 -6.58 -0.88
N VAL A 34 -6.22 -7.05 -1.88
CA VAL A 34 -5.26 -6.25 -2.63
C VAL A 34 -5.76 -6.08 -4.05
N LEU A 35 -5.96 -4.83 -4.45
CA LEU A 35 -6.39 -4.45 -5.78
C LEU A 35 -5.17 -4.08 -6.61
N GLY A 36 -5.02 -4.62 -7.82
CA GLY A 36 -3.91 -4.31 -8.71
C GLY A 36 -4.35 -3.91 -10.11
N CYS A 37 -3.52 -3.11 -10.79
CA CYS A 37 -3.74 -2.77 -12.20
C CYS A 37 -3.60 -4.00 -13.12
N THR A 38 -2.60 -4.84 -12.85
CA THR A 38 -2.28 -6.06 -13.59
C THR A 38 -1.79 -7.16 -12.63
N ILE A 39 -1.68 -8.41 -13.12
CA ILE A 39 -1.06 -9.50 -12.35
C ILE A 39 0.41 -9.18 -12.05
N ALA A 40 1.15 -8.65 -13.03
CA ALA A 40 2.54 -8.26 -12.85
C ALA A 40 2.70 -7.15 -11.78
N ASP A 41 1.76 -6.21 -11.70
CA ASP A 41 1.76 -5.20 -10.64
C ASP A 41 1.52 -5.82 -9.26
N LEU A 42 0.58 -6.77 -9.15
CA LEU A 42 0.31 -7.50 -7.90
C LEU A 42 1.55 -8.28 -7.44
N GLU A 43 2.23 -8.97 -8.34
CA GLU A 43 3.45 -9.71 -8.01
C GLU A 43 4.59 -8.79 -7.58
N ARG A 44 4.81 -7.71 -8.32
CA ARG A 44 5.86 -6.72 -8.05
C ARG A 44 5.65 -6.02 -6.72
N THR A 45 4.42 -5.63 -6.40
CA THR A 45 4.08 -4.88 -5.18
C THR A 45 3.76 -5.77 -3.99
N ARG A 46 3.71 -7.11 -4.16
CA ARG A 46 3.21 -8.04 -3.14
C ARG A 46 3.82 -7.79 -1.77
N ARG A 47 5.14 -7.66 -1.68
CA ARG A 47 5.84 -7.50 -0.39
C ARG A 47 5.44 -6.21 0.33
N HIS A 48 5.36 -5.11 -0.42
CA HIS A 48 4.84 -3.82 0.03
C HIS A 48 3.39 -3.93 0.51
N GLU A 49 2.48 -4.46 -0.32
CA GLU A 49 1.06 -4.57 0.03
C GLU A 49 0.83 -5.46 1.28
N ARG A 50 1.67 -6.48 1.52
CA ARG A 50 1.60 -7.28 2.75
C ARG A 50 1.95 -6.49 4.01
N VAL A 51 2.75 -5.43 3.91
CA VAL A 51 2.97 -4.53 5.06
C VAL A 51 1.66 -3.83 5.40
N HIS A 52 0.93 -3.32 4.40
CA HIS A 52 -0.38 -2.70 4.63
C HIS A 52 -1.42 -3.69 5.16
N VAL A 53 -1.42 -4.96 4.72
CA VAL A 53 -2.28 -5.99 5.31
C VAL A 53 -2.00 -6.14 6.81
N ARG A 54 -0.72 -6.24 7.21
CA ARG A 54 -0.34 -6.32 8.63
C ARG A 54 -0.66 -5.04 9.41
N GLN A 55 -0.57 -3.88 8.78
CA GLN A 55 -0.99 -2.62 9.40
C GLN A 55 -2.50 -2.61 9.64
N TYR A 56 -3.30 -3.07 8.68
CA TYR A 56 -4.74 -3.30 8.87
C TYR A 56 -5.03 -4.34 9.96
N GLU A 57 -4.25 -5.42 10.07
CA GLU A 57 -4.43 -6.40 11.15
C GLU A 57 -4.14 -5.79 12.54
N ARG A 58 -3.14 -4.91 12.64
CA ARG A 58 -2.76 -4.26 13.91
C ARG A 58 -3.72 -3.14 14.32
N TRP A 59 -4.17 -2.33 13.36
CA TRP A 59 -4.95 -1.12 13.62
C TRP A 59 -6.44 -1.27 13.32
N GLY A 60 -6.83 -2.32 12.61
CA GLY A 60 -8.18 -2.49 12.10
C GLY A 60 -8.61 -1.28 11.26
N PRO A 61 -9.87 -0.85 11.39
CA PRO A 61 -10.41 0.33 10.70
C PRO A 61 -9.65 1.64 10.98
N PHE A 62 -8.92 1.75 12.10
CA PHE A 62 -8.17 2.95 12.45
C PHE A 62 -6.92 3.17 11.60
N PHE A 63 -6.50 2.19 10.80
CA PHE A 63 -5.37 2.34 9.89
C PHE A 63 -5.57 3.50 8.90
N LEU A 64 -6.74 3.59 8.27
CA LEU A 64 -7.03 4.64 7.27
C LEU A 64 -7.00 6.05 7.88
N PRO A 65 -7.71 6.34 8.99
CA PRO A 65 -7.57 7.62 9.69
C PRO A 65 -6.13 7.94 10.11
N ALA A 66 -5.38 6.96 10.62
CA ALA A 66 -3.99 7.16 11.02
C ALA A 66 -3.09 7.51 9.82
N TYR A 67 -3.25 6.79 8.71
CA TYR A 67 -2.52 7.04 7.46
C TYR A 67 -2.81 8.45 6.93
N LEU A 68 -4.09 8.81 6.81
CA LEU A 68 -4.50 10.13 6.31
C LEU A 68 -4.07 11.26 7.25
N GLY A 69 -4.14 11.04 8.57
CA GLY A 69 -3.66 11.98 9.57
C GLY A 69 -2.16 12.25 9.44
N ALA A 70 -1.34 11.20 9.30
CA ALA A 70 0.10 11.34 9.09
C ALA A 70 0.41 12.10 7.79
N SER A 71 -0.26 11.74 6.68
CA SER A 71 -0.12 12.46 5.41
C SER A 71 -0.53 13.93 5.50
N LEU A 72 -1.61 14.25 6.22
CA LEU A 72 -2.05 15.63 6.43
C LEU A 72 -1.03 16.44 7.22
N VAL A 73 -0.53 15.91 8.33
CA VAL A 73 0.50 16.58 9.15
C VAL A 73 1.75 16.86 8.31
N LEU A 74 2.24 15.87 7.55
CA LEU A 74 3.38 16.05 6.64
C LEU A 74 3.12 17.11 5.58
N LYS A 75 1.93 17.12 4.98
CA LYS A 75 1.54 18.13 4.01
C LYS A 75 1.52 19.53 4.62
N LEU A 76 0.98 19.70 5.82
CA LEU A 76 0.97 20.97 6.56
C LEU A 76 2.38 21.45 6.92
N MET A 77 3.32 20.51 7.09
CA MET A 77 4.75 20.80 7.29
C MET A 77 5.52 21.04 5.98
N GLY A 78 4.85 21.05 4.82
CA GLY A 78 5.48 21.21 3.51
C GLY A 78 6.35 20.02 3.07
N ARG A 79 6.13 18.83 3.64
CA ARG A 79 6.85 17.59 3.33
C ARG A 79 6.06 16.73 2.33
N ASP A 80 6.74 15.74 1.75
CA ASP A 80 6.09 14.73 0.89
C ASP A 80 5.12 13.88 1.74
N ALA A 81 3.82 14.09 1.53
CA ALA A 81 2.74 13.45 2.28
C ALA A 81 2.61 11.95 2.02
N TYR A 82 3.22 11.44 0.93
CA TYR A 82 3.23 10.04 0.57
C TYR A 82 4.54 9.38 0.99
N ARG A 83 5.68 9.81 0.42
CA ARG A 83 6.99 9.18 0.72
C ARG A 83 7.47 9.41 2.15
N GLY A 84 7.02 10.49 2.79
CA GLY A 84 7.34 10.77 4.19
C GLY A 84 6.43 10.03 5.17
N ASN A 85 5.34 9.40 4.71
CA ASN A 85 4.38 8.74 5.59
C ASN A 85 5.04 7.53 6.27
N PRO A 86 5.05 7.43 7.61
CA PRO A 86 5.65 6.30 8.32
C PRO A 86 5.15 4.92 7.85
N PHE A 87 3.87 4.83 7.45
CA PHE A 87 3.29 3.58 6.95
C PHE A 87 3.86 3.18 5.58
N GLU A 88 4.08 4.16 4.70
CA GLU A 88 4.74 3.97 3.41
C GLU A 88 6.23 3.65 3.58
N ILE A 89 6.92 4.33 4.50
CA ILE A 89 8.34 4.06 4.82
C ILE A 89 8.52 2.61 5.28
N GLU A 90 7.65 2.11 6.16
CA GLU A 90 7.65 0.70 6.57
C GLU A 90 7.40 -0.24 5.37
N ALA A 91 6.46 0.12 4.49
CA ALA A 91 6.10 -0.68 3.32
C ALA A 91 7.21 -0.70 2.26
N TYR A 92 7.91 0.40 2.03
CA TYR A 92 9.07 0.45 1.13
C TYR A 92 10.33 -0.17 1.72
N ALA A 93 10.48 -0.19 3.05
CA ALA A 93 11.65 -0.79 3.69
C ALA A 93 11.80 -2.28 3.39
N VAL A 94 10.71 -3.00 3.07
CA VAL A 94 10.82 -4.39 2.64
C VAL A 94 11.37 -4.47 1.22
N ASP A 95 11.00 -3.58 0.31
CA ASP A 95 11.42 -3.61 -1.10
C ASP A 95 12.88 -3.22 -1.34
N ASP A 96 13.54 -2.65 -0.34
CA ASP A 96 14.96 -2.33 -0.37
C ASP A 96 15.83 -3.61 -0.29
N PRO A 97 16.56 -3.98 -1.36
CA PRO A 97 17.43 -5.16 -1.36
C PRO A 97 18.60 -5.04 -0.38
N SER A 98 18.98 -3.83 0.05
CA SER A 98 20.07 -3.61 1.01
C SER A 98 19.73 -4.04 2.44
N LYS A 99 18.44 -4.27 2.75
CA LYS A 99 17.97 -4.69 4.08
C LYS A 99 17.71 -6.19 4.22
N ARG A 100 18.14 -7.01 3.25
CA ARG A 100 18.13 -8.47 3.41
C ARG A 100 19.25 -8.89 4.36
N SER A 101 18.97 -8.94 5.66
CA SER A 101 19.86 -9.65 6.59
C SER A 101 19.98 -11.12 6.19
N PHE A 102 21.22 -11.58 6.08
CA PHE A 102 21.61 -12.99 5.92
C PHE A 102 21.30 -13.80 7.20
#